data_AF-A0A527H7S7-F1
#
_entry.id   AF-A0A527H7S7-F1
#
_cell.length_a   1.000
_cell.length_b   1.000
_cell.length_c   1.000
_cell.angle_alpha   90.00
_cell.angle_beta   90.00
_cell.angle_gamma   90.00
#
_symmetry.space_group_name_H-M   'P 1'
#
loop_
_entity.id
_entity.type
_entity.pdbx_description
1 polymer ?
#
loop_
_entity_poly.entity_id
_entity_poly.type
_entity_poly.pdbx_seq_one_letter_code
_entity_poly.pdbx_strand_id
1 'polypeptide(L)'
;IAAHRDLPALMPYLHLPVQSGSDRILKAMNRRHTARDYLALLDRIRTARPDIALSGDFIVGFPGETEADFEATMELVRQVNYASAFSFKYSPRPGTPGAEMSDHVP
;
A
#
# COMPACT_ATOMS: atom_id res chain seq x y z
N ILE A 1 -7.68 -14.37 -5.21
CA ILE A 1 -8.43 -14.11 -6.46
C ILE A 1 -9.56 -15.13 -6.65
N ALA A 2 -9.26 -16.42 -6.89
CA ALA A 2 -10.30 -17.43 -7.16
C ALA A 2 -11.42 -17.47 -6.10
N ALA A 3 -11.09 -17.39 -4.80
CA ALA A 3 -12.10 -17.32 -3.74
C ALA A 3 -13.10 -16.16 -3.91
N HIS A 4 -12.65 -14.94 -4.21
CA HIS A 4 -13.54 -13.80 -4.47
C HIS A 4 -14.33 -13.94 -5.78
N ARG A 5 -13.86 -14.75 -6.74
CA ARG A 5 -14.59 -15.03 -7.98
C ARG A 5 -15.66 -16.09 -7.81
N ASP A 6 -15.31 -17.18 -7.13
CA ASP A 6 -16.03 -18.45 -7.19
C ASP A 6 -16.93 -18.70 -5.97
N LEU A 7 -16.73 -17.98 -4.85
CA LEU A 7 -17.50 -18.16 -3.61
C LEU A 7 -18.52 -17.01 -3.41
N PRO A 8 -19.83 -17.23 -3.65
CA PRO A 8 -20.84 -16.18 -3.49
C PRO A 8 -20.99 -15.66 -2.06
N ALA A 9 -20.66 -16.49 -1.07
CA ALA A 9 -20.72 -16.11 0.35
C ALA A 9 -19.60 -15.15 0.79
N LEU A 10 -18.55 -14.98 -0.03
CA LEU A 10 -17.44 -14.12 0.31
C LEU A 10 -17.78 -12.66 -0.03
N MET A 11 -17.78 -11.80 0.99
CA MET A 11 -18.02 -10.37 0.83
C MET A 11 -17.01 -9.79 -0.19
N PRO A 12 -17.46 -8.97 -1.18
CA PRO A 12 -16.59 -8.31 -2.14
C PRO A 12 -15.87 -7.12 -1.48
N TYR A 13 -15.11 -7.39 -0.42
CA TYR A 13 -14.27 -6.44 0.28
C TYR A 13 -12.90 -7.08 0.54
N LEU A 14 -11.83 -6.37 0.19
CA LEU A 14 -10.47 -6.85 0.38
C LEU A 14 -9.58 -5.76 0.96
N HIS A 15 -9.03 -6.04 2.13
CA HIS A 15 -7.98 -5.24 2.73
C HIS A 15 -6.62 -5.71 2.21
N LEU A 16 -5.91 -4.86 1.46
CA LEU A 16 -4.64 -5.17 0.83
C LEU A 16 -3.64 -4.02 1.00
N PRO A 17 -2.87 -4.01 2.11
CA PRO A 17 -1.94 -2.92 2.42
C PRO A 17 -0.72 -2.88 1.49
N VAL A 18 -0.51 -1.72 0.87
CA VAL A 18 0.70 -1.42 0.06
C VAL A 18 1.73 -0.63 0.87
N GLN A 19 1.32 0.12 1.88
CA GLN A 19 2.14 0.99 2.74
C GLN A 19 2.66 2.28 2.08
N SER A 20 3.16 2.23 0.84
CA SER A 20 3.63 3.40 0.08
C SER A 20 3.45 3.18 -1.42
N GLY A 21 3.28 4.25 -2.19
CA GLY A 21 3.31 4.19 -3.66
C GLY A 21 4.72 4.36 -4.26
N SER A 22 5.73 4.64 -3.45
CA SER A 22 7.12 4.75 -3.92
C SER A 22 7.87 3.43 -3.84
N ASP A 23 8.37 2.94 -4.97
CA ASP A 23 9.22 1.74 -5.01
C ASP A 23 10.49 1.86 -4.16
N ARG A 24 11.02 3.08 -4.01
CA ARG A 24 12.19 3.36 -3.17
C ARG A 24 11.85 3.17 -1.70
N ILE A 25 10.71 3.70 -1.26
CA ILE A 25 10.23 3.55 0.12
C ILE A 25 9.77 2.13 0.40
N LEU A 26 9.05 1.49 -0.53
CA LEU A 26 8.70 0.07 -0.46
C LEU A 26 9.94 -0.80 -0.25
N LYS A 27 11.01 -0.56 -1.02
CA LYS A 27 12.29 -1.27 -0.86
C LYS A 27 12.92 -0.99 0.51
N ALA A 28 12.90 0.26 0.99
CA ALA A 28 13.43 0.63 2.31
C ALA A 28 12.63 -0.01 3.45
N MET A 29 11.31 -0.20 3.26
CA MET A 29 10.43 -0.98 4.15
C MET A 29 10.57 -2.50 4.00
N ASN A 30 11.57 -2.98 3.23
CA ASN A 30 11.81 -4.40 2.94
C ASN A 30 10.61 -5.10 2.26
N ARG A 31 9.84 -4.37 1.44
CA ARG A 31 8.81 -4.96 0.58
C ARG A 31 9.44 -5.56 -0.67
N ARG A 32 8.91 -6.70 -1.10
CA ARG A 32 9.38 -7.46 -2.28
C ARG A 32 8.48 -7.26 -3.51
N HIS A 33 7.78 -6.14 -3.57
CA HIS A 33 6.88 -5.76 -4.65
C HIS A 33 7.03 -4.27 -4.94
N THR A 34 6.68 -3.89 -6.17
CA THR A 34 6.60 -2.50 -6.62
C THR A 34 5.15 -2.02 -6.63
N ALA A 35 4.95 -0.70 -6.76
CA ALA A 35 3.64 -0.11 -7.03
C ALA A 35 2.99 -0.71 -8.29
N ARG A 36 3.79 -0.98 -9.33
CA ARG A 36 3.32 -1.63 -10.56
C ARG A 36 2.85 -3.07 -10.31
N ASP A 37 3.58 -3.85 -9.53
CA ASP A 37 3.19 -5.23 -9.21
C ASP A 37 1.86 -5.25 -8.42
N TYR A 38 1.70 -4.28 -7.52
CA TYR A 38 0.47 -4.07 -6.76
C TYR A 38 -0.72 -3.72 -7.66
N LEU A 39 -0.57 -2.76 -8.55
CA LEU A 39 -1.62 -2.37 -9.51
C LEU A 39 -2.00 -3.53 -10.44
N ALA A 40 -1.02 -4.27 -10.96
CA ALA A 40 -1.29 -5.45 -11.79
C ALA A 40 -2.05 -6.56 -11.02
N LEU A 41 -1.79 -6.71 -9.72
CA LEU A 41 -2.54 -7.61 -8.87
C LEU A 41 -3.99 -7.12 -8.68
N LEU A 42 -4.18 -5.82 -8.43
CA LEU A 42 -5.51 -5.22 -8.30
C LEU A 42 -6.34 -5.35 -9.58
N ASP A 43 -5.74 -5.15 -10.74
CA ASP A 43 -6.44 -5.33 -12.03
C ASP A 43 -6.95 -6.76 -12.21
N ARG A 44 -6.12 -7.76 -11.85
CA ARG A 44 -6.53 -9.17 -11.88
C ARG A 44 -7.64 -9.47 -10.88
N ILE A 45 -7.62 -8.82 -9.70
CA ILE A 45 -8.67 -8.95 -8.68
C ILE A 45 -9.97 -8.34 -9.18
N ARG A 46 -9.94 -7.11 -9.71
CA ARG A 46 -11.10 -6.39 -10.27
C ARG A 46 -11.70 -7.10 -11.47
N THR A 47 -10.86 -7.68 -12.33
CA THR A 47 -11.32 -8.51 -13.44
C THR A 47 -12.11 -9.73 -12.94
N ALA A 48 -11.72 -10.31 -11.82
CA ALA A 48 -12.36 -11.48 -11.23
C ALA A 48 -13.61 -11.14 -10.38
N ARG A 49 -13.64 -9.95 -9.75
CA ARG A 49 -14.74 -9.46 -8.92
C ARG A 49 -14.89 -7.92 -9.11
N PRO A 50 -15.67 -7.46 -10.11
CA PRO A 50 -15.72 -6.05 -10.50
C PRO A 50 -16.27 -5.07 -9.45
N ASP A 51 -17.13 -5.54 -8.55
CA ASP A 51 -17.75 -4.78 -7.44
C ASP A 51 -16.91 -4.83 -6.14
N ILE A 52 -15.66 -5.28 -6.20
CA ILE A 52 -14.81 -5.38 -5.02
C ILE A 52 -14.43 -4.00 -4.45
N ALA A 53 -14.72 -3.80 -3.18
CA ALA A 53 -14.25 -2.66 -2.40
C ALA A 53 -12.85 -2.96 -1.84
N LEU A 54 -11.93 -2.00 -1.98
CA LEU A 54 -10.56 -2.13 -1.50
C LEU A 54 -10.33 -1.24 -0.29
N SER A 55 -9.56 -1.74 0.66
CA SER A 55 -8.92 -0.91 1.67
C SER A 55 -7.42 -1.17 1.76
N GLY A 56 -6.69 -0.19 2.29
CA GLY A 56 -5.24 -0.28 2.42
C GLY A 56 -4.71 0.56 3.57
N ASP A 57 -3.52 0.20 4.02
CA ASP A 57 -2.74 0.97 4.99
C ASP A 57 -1.61 1.72 4.28
N PHE A 58 -1.33 2.91 4.78
CA PHE A 58 -0.28 3.81 4.32
C PHE A 58 0.55 4.28 5.50
N ILE A 59 1.86 4.33 5.31
CA ILE A 59 2.81 4.90 6.27
C ILE A 59 3.40 6.14 5.63
N VAL A 60 3.18 7.29 6.25
CA VAL A 60 3.74 8.59 5.85
C VAL A 60 4.84 9.01 6.83
N GLY A 61 5.83 9.74 6.34
CA GLY A 61 6.99 10.17 7.12
C GLY A 61 7.99 9.06 7.40
N PHE A 62 8.05 8.02 6.56
CA PHE A 62 9.09 6.99 6.68
C PHE A 62 10.48 7.63 6.54
N PRO A 63 11.53 7.16 7.25
CA PRO A 63 12.84 7.78 7.16
C PRO A 63 13.37 7.81 5.72
N GLY A 64 13.76 9.00 5.30
CA GLY A 64 14.22 9.30 3.97
C GLY A 64 13.10 9.54 2.95
N GLU A 65 11.82 9.54 3.32
CA GLU A 65 10.70 9.90 2.43
C GLU A 65 10.82 11.35 1.95
N THR A 66 10.73 11.53 0.63
CA THR A 66 10.74 12.85 -0.01
C THR A 66 9.34 13.20 -0.52
N GLU A 67 9.13 14.47 -0.86
CA GLU A 67 7.89 14.96 -1.47
C GLU A 67 7.49 14.14 -2.71
N ALA A 68 8.47 13.72 -3.52
CA ALA A 68 8.21 12.91 -4.71
C ALA A 68 7.70 11.50 -4.37
N ASP A 69 8.14 10.91 -3.26
CA ASP A 69 7.66 9.61 -2.80
C ASP A 69 6.26 9.70 -2.19
N PHE A 70 5.99 10.81 -1.49
CA PHE A 70 4.67 11.12 -1.00
C PHE A 70 3.68 11.29 -2.16
N GLU A 71 4.04 12.08 -3.18
CA GLU A 71 3.18 12.26 -4.35
C GLU A 71 2.99 10.95 -5.14
N ALA A 72 4.00 10.08 -5.22
CA ALA A 72 3.84 8.74 -5.78
C ALA A 72 2.82 7.89 -5.00
N THR A 73 2.79 8.05 -3.67
CA THR A 73 1.76 7.42 -2.81
C THR A 73 0.38 8.00 -3.08
N MET A 74 0.26 9.32 -3.20
CA MET A 74 -1.01 9.97 -3.53
C MET A 74 -1.53 9.58 -4.91
N GLU A 75 -0.64 9.46 -5.90
CA GLU A 75 -0.99 9.00 -7.24
C GLU A 75 -1.52 7.57 -7.23
N LEU A 76 -0.86 6.66 -6.49
CA LEU A 76 -1.37 5.30 -6.31
C LEU A 76 -2.75 5.30 -5.62
N VAL A 77 -2.96 6.13 -4.59
CA VAL A 77 -4.27 6.27 -3.95
C VAL A 77 -5.35 6.73 -4.93
N ARG A 78 -5.05 7.73 -5.78
CA ARG A 78 -5.98 8.22 -6.81
C ARG A 78 -6.31 7.15 -7.85
N GLN A 79 -5.31 6.41 -8.32
CA GLN A 79 -5.50 5.32 -9.30
C GLN A 79 -6.31 4.16 -8.73
N VAL A 80 -6.05 3.79 -7.48
CA VAL A 80 -6.72 2.66 -6.84
C VAL A 80 -8.12 3.02 -6.36
N ASN A 81 -8.41 4.28 -6.00
CA ASN A 81 -9.74 4.70 -5.54
C ASN A 81 -10.28 3.78 -4.42
N TYR A 82 -9.59 3.77 -3.28
CA TYR A 82 -9.93 2.94 -2.13
C TYR A 82 -11.29 3.31 -1.53
N ALA A 83 -12.04 2.31 -1.09
CA ALA A 83 -13.25 2.51 -0.30
C ALA A 83 -12.92 2.98 1.13
N SER A 84 -11.75 2.60 1.64
CA SER A 84 -11.24 3.04 2.95
C SER A 84 -9.71 3.02 2.93
N ALA A 85 -9.09 4.06 3.49
CA ALA A 85 -7.64 4.18 3.59
C ALA A 85 -7.26 4.52 5.03
N PHE A 86 -6.31 3.78 5.59
CA PHE A 86 -5.76 4.03 6.92
C PHE A 86 -4.35 4.60 6.77
N SER A 87 -4.15 5.85 7.19
CA SER A 87 -2.85 6.51 7.14
C SER A 87 -2.25 6.64 8.52
N PHE A 88 -1.00 6.21 8.69
CA PHE A 88 -0.27 6.29 9.95
C PHE A 88 1.01 7.10 9.75
N LYS A 89 1.31 8.01 10.68
CA LYS A 89 2.65 8.59 10.78
C LYS A 89 3.62 7.47 11.17
N TYR A 90 4.77 7.40 10.50
CA TYR A 90 5.83 6.48 10.87
C TYR A 90 6.22 6.69 12.34
N SER A 91 6.25 5.59 13.08
CA SER A 91 6.63 5.56 14.48
C SER A 91 7.82 4.60 14.63
N PRO A 92 9.03 5.10 14.95
CA PRO A 92 10.20 4.25 15.10
C PRO A 92 9.99 3.30 16.27
N ARG A 93 10.24 2.01 16.03
CA ARG A 93 10.21 0.97 17.07
C ARG A 93 11.63 0.49 17.35
N PRO A 94 12.07 0.44 18.62
CA PRO A 94 13.41 -0.06 18.96
C PRO A 94 13.69 -1.43 18.34
N GLY A 95 14.87 -1.60 17.73
CA GLY A 95 15.31 -2.87 17.12
C GLY A 95 14.79 -3.14 15.71
N THR A 96 14.17 -2.15 15.05
CA THR A 96 13.79 -2.26 13.62
C THR A 96 14.78 -1.49 12.74
N PRO A 97 15.08 -1.96 11.51
CA PRO A 97 16.00 -1.26 10.60
C PRO A 97 15.61 0.19 10.34
N GLY A 98 14.30 0.48 10.27
CA GLY A 98 13.81 1.85 10.10
C GLY A 98 14.02 2.75 11.32
N ALA A 99 14.27 2.22 12.52
CA ALA A 99 14.56 3.03 13.70
C ALA A 99 16.03 3.49 13.74
N GLU A 100 16.91 2.84 12.98
CA GLU A 100 18.35 3.14 12.92
C GLU A 100 18.71 4.09 11.76
N MET A 101 17.73 4.45 10.92
CA MET A 101 17.92 5.36 9.79
C MET A 101 18.09 6.81 10.27
N SER A 102 19.00 7.57 9.68
CA SER A 102 19.28 8.96 10.08
C SER A 102 18.22 9.97 9.64
N ASP A 103 17.52 9.69 8.54
CA ASP A 103 16.77 10.69 7.78
C ASP A 103 15.28 10.73 8.18
N HIS A 104 14.98 10.78 9.48
CA HIS A 104 13.60 10.84 9.95
C HIS A 104 12.87 12.11 9.47
N VAL A 105 11.63 11.93 9.01
CA VAL A 105 10.78 13.04 8.55
C VAL A 105 10.04 13.66 9.76
N PRO A 106 10.04 15.00 9.92
CA PRO A 106 9.41 15.70 11.05
C PRO A 106 7.92 15.41 11.28
#